data_AF-A0A2P8DS28-F1
#
_entry.id   AF-A0A2P8DS28-F1
#
_cell.length_a   1.000
_cell.length_b   1.000
_cell.length_c   1.000
_cell.angle_alpha   90.00
_cell.angle_beta   90.00
_cell.angle_gamma   90.00
#
_symmetry.space_group_name_H-M   'P 1'
#
loop_
_entity.id
_entity.type
_entity.pdbx_description
1 polymer ?
#
loop_
_entity_poly.entity_id
_entity_poly.type
_entity_poly.pdbx_seq_one_letter_code
_entity_poly.pdbx_strand_id
1 'polypeptide(L)'
;MHVSPTADQIRRMSAVAANYNGLQGLTMVPVSLWMFAYGAAVLFSPAAMLWVAAALVVVIGASVLIARAYRHRFGRVRQGGFAVHAATVITALVAFILAALVLNLIGWKAGGGQGNPIWPFGIQFALVIAIAFFLPPVLRGRTLDMSISRHWQVMCALLVLVSLVPLGLLTGGMVHPLNVTYEIGMASNFWTMGVCFLIGGLCDHRLLMNSLGAAPTGER
;
A
#
# COMPACT_ATOMS: atom_id res chain seq x y z
N MET A 1 -14.43 0.51 37.84
CA MET A 1 -14.73 -0.91 37.55
C MET A 1 -13.98 -1.31 36.28
N HIS A 2 -12.97 -2.18 36.38
CA HIS A 2 -12.34 -2.76 35.20
C HIS A 2 -13.28 -3.84 34.66
N VAL A 3 -13.94 -3.57 33.52
CA VAL A 3 -14.67 -4.60 32.79
C VAL A 3 -13.63 -5.52 32.16
N SER A 4 -13.66 -6.80 32.54
CA SER A 4 -12.79 -7.81 31.95
C SER A 4 -13.01 -7.86 30.42
N PRO A 5 -11.95 -7.91 29.61
CA PRO A 5 -12.10 -7.97 28.17
C PRO A 5 -12.86 -9.24 27.75
N THR A 6 -13.82 -9.07 26.85
CA THR A 6 -14.61 -10.15 26.26
C THR A 6 -13.71 -11.10 25.44
N ALA A 7 -14.15 -12.35 25.24
CA ALA A 7 -13.41 -13.32 24.42
C ALA A 7 -13.11 -12.82 23.00
N ASP A 8 -14.02 -12.04 22.41
CA ASP A 8 -13.83 -11.43 21.09
C ASP A 8 -12.77 -10.32 21.11
N GLN A 9 -12.71 -9.51 22.17
CA GLN A 9 -11.65 -8.50 22.34
C GLN A 9 -10.28 -9.16 22.46
N ILE A 10 -10.17 -10.24 23.24
CA ILE A 10 -8.93 -11.00 23.37
C ILE A 10 -8.51 -11.61 22.02
N ARG A 11 -9.46 -12.19 21.26
CA ARG A 11 -9.20 -12.73 19.92
C ARG A 11 -8.72 -11.65 18.94
N ARG A 12 -9.33 -10.47 18.98
CA ARG A 12 -8.94 -9.33 18.13
C ARG A 12 -7.56 -8.80 18.49
N MET A 13 -7.26 -8.63 19.77
CA MET A 13 -5.95 -8.16 20.24
C MET A 13 -4.84 -9.14 19.86
N SER A 14 -5.07 -10.45 19.97
CA SER A 14 -4.08 -11.46 19.58
C SER A 14 -3.83 -11.48 18.06
N ALA A 15 -4.86 -11.26 17.26
CA ALA A 15 -4.75 -11.14 15.81
C ALA A 15 -4.01 -9.85 15.39
N VAL A 16 -4.29 -8.72 16.04
CA VAL A 16 -3.56 -7.46 15.83
C VAL A 16 -2.09 -7.60 16.24
N ALA A 17 -1.79 -8.22 17.39
CA ALA A 17 -0.43 -8.45 17.85
C ALA A 17 0.36 -9.36 16.87
N ALA A 18 -0.26 -10.41 16.34
CA ALA A 18 0.36 -11.29 15.36
C ALA A 18 0.69 -10.61 14.01
N ASN A 19 -0.02 -9.53 13.69
CA ASN A 19 0.16 -8.75 12.46
C ASN A 19 0.79 -7.37 12.71
N TYR A 20 1.37 -7.16 13.90
CA TYR A 20 1.90 -5.88 14.35
C TYR A 20 2.80 -5.17 13.33
N ASN A 21 3.73 -5.89 12.70
CA ASN A 21 4.67 -5.31 11.72
C ASN A 21 3.95 -4.75 10.49
N GLY A 22 2.87 -5.40 10.03
CA GLY A 22 2.07 -4.93 8.90
C GLY A 22 1.15 -3.76 9.27
N LEU A 23 0.87 -3.56 10.57
CA LEU A 23 -0.03 -2.52 11.08
C LEU A 23 0.70 -1.24 11.53
N GLN A 24 2.02 -1.13 11.30
CA GLN A 24 2.80 0.08 11.59
C GLN A 24 2.52 1.18 10.54
N GLY A 25 1.26 1.52 10.34
CA GLY A 25 0.83 2.28 9.17
C GLY A 25 1.40 3.70 9.06
N LEU A 26 1.86 4.34 10.15
CA LEU A 26 2.57 5.64 10.03
C LEU A 26 3.89 5.54 9.25
N THR A 27 4.49 4.34 9.14
CA THR A 27 5.67 4.12 8.29
C THR A 27 5.37 4.36 6.80
N MET A 28 4.10 4.31 6.39
CA MET A 28 3.68 4.56 5.02
C MET A 28 3.47 6.06 4.72
N VAL A 29 3.35 6.91 5.75
CA VAL A 29 3.09 8.34 5.58
C VAL A 29 4.25 9.05 4.86
N PRO A 30 5.53 8.88 5.26
CA PRO A 30 6.65 9.45 4.52
C PRO A 30 6.69 9.01 3.06
N VAL A 31 6.40 7.71 2.80
CA VAL A 31 6.37 7.14 1.44
C VAL A 31 5.25 7.79 0.62
N SER A 32 4.07 7.98 1.21
CA SER A 32 2.95 8.66 0.56
C SER A 32 3.30 10.11 0.18
N LEU A 33 3.88 10.88 1.11
CA LEU A 33 4.30 12.26 0.84
C LEU A 33 5.35 12.33 -0.28
N TRP A 34 6.29 11.39 -0.27
CA TRP A 34 7.27 11.26 -1.35
C TRP A 34 6.62 10.96 -2.69
N MET A 35 5.62 10.08 -2.74
CA MET A 35 4.88 9.78 -3.97
C MET A 35 4.13 11.01 -4.51
N PHE A 36 3.52 11.82 -3.63
CA PHE A 36 2.91 13.09 -4.04
C PHE A 36 3.93 14.05 -4.64
N ALA A 37 5.07 14.22 -3.98
CA ALA A 37 6.16 15.07 -4.46
C ALA A 37 6.73 14.57 -5.80
N TYR A 38 6.88 13.25 -5.96
CA TYR A 38 7.38 12.66 -7.20
C TYR A 38 6.40 12.86 -8.35
N GLY A 39 5.10 12.60 -8.13
CA GLY A 39 4.07 12.86 -9.14
C GLY A 39 3.99 14.35 -9.53
N ALA A 40 4.17 15.27 -8.58
CA ALA A 40 4.25 16.70 -8.87
C ALA A 40 5.50 17.06 -9.68
N ALA A 41 6.66 16.48 -9.36
CA ALA A 41 7.90 16.70 -10.11
C ALA A 41 7.78 16.24 -11.57
N VAL A 42 7.12 15.11 -11.81
CA VAL A 42 6.86 14.60 -13.18
C VAL A 42 6.11 15.63 -14.04
N LEU A 43 5.15 16.36 -13.47
CA LEU A 43 4.35 17.33 -14.22
C LEU A 43 4.98 18.71 -14.34
N PHE A 44 5.55 19.21 -13.25
CA PHE A 44 5.91 20.63 -13.16
C PHE A 44 7.41 20.90 -13.27
N SER A 45 8.26 19.90 -12.98
CA SER A 45 9.70 20.07 -13.05
C SER A 45 10.41 18.74 -13.28
N PRO A 46 10.45 18.25 -14.53
CA PRO A 46 11.12 16.98 -14.86
C PRO A 46 12.60 16.95 -14.43
N ALA A 47 13.28 18.10 -14.45
CA ALA A 47 14.65 18.24 -13.95
C ALA A 47 14.78 17.96 -12.44
N ALA A 48 13.72 18.18 -11.66
CA ALA A 48 13.69 17.89 -10.23
C ALA A 48 13.41 16.40 -9.91
N MET A 49 12.99 15.59 -10.89
CA MET A 49 12.64 14.18 -10.67
C MET A 49 13.79 13.38 -10.08
N LEU A 50 15.04 13.63 -10.51
CA LEU A 50 16.21 12.94 -9.98
C LEU A 50 16.46 13.29 -8.51
N TRP A 51 16.29 14.56 -8.14
CA TRP A 51 16.43 15.01 -6.75
C TRP A 51 15.35 14.42 -5.85
N VAL A 52 14.10 14.40 -6.32
CA VAL A 52 13.00 13.75 -5.59
C VAL A 52 13.21 12.25 -5.51
N ALA A 53 13.70 11.59 -6.57
CA ALA A 53 14.05 10.18 -6.54
C ALA A 53 15.14 9.89 -5.48
N ALA A 54 16.19 10.71 -5.43
CA ALA A 54 17.25 10.60 -4.43
C ALA A 54 16.72 10.78 -3.00
N ALA A 55 15.71 11.62 -2.79
CA ALA A 55 15.08 11.83 -1.49
C ALA A 55 14.39 10.57 -0.92
N LEU A 56 14.16 9.53 -1.75
CA LEU A 56 13.62 8.25 -1.30
C LEU A 56 14.48 7.62 -0.18
N VAL A 57 15.80 7.80 -0.21
CA VAL A 57 16.70 7.27 0.84
C VAL A 57 16.38 7.91 2.20
N VAL A 58 16.14 9.23 2.22
CA VAL A 58 15.76 9.97 3.43
C VAL A 58 14.39 9.49 3.94
N VAL A 59 13.45 9.25 3.01
CA VAL A 59 12.09 8.76 3.31
C VAL A 59 12.12 7.35 3.93
N ILE A 60 12.99 6.47 3.42
CA ILE A 60 13.22 5.15 4.02
C ILE A 60 13.79 5.31 5.43
N GLY A 61 14.77 6.21 5.61
CA GLY A 61 15.34 6.53 6.93
C GLY A 61 14.27 7.00 7.93
N ALA A 62 13.40 7.92 7.53
CA ALA A 62 12.28 8.39 8.35
C ALA A 62 11.33 7.25 8.71
N SER A 63 11.01 6.36 7.76
CA SER A 63 10.16 5.19 8.00
C SER A 63 10.76 4.23 9.02
N VAL A 64 12.09 4.02 8.99
CA VAL A 64 12.81 3.22 9.99
C VAL A 64 12.74 3.85 11.38
N LEU A 65 12.90 5.18 11.48
CA LEU A 65 12.77 5.90 12.75
C LEU A 65 11.35 5.79 13.33
N ILE A 66 10.32 5.89 12.48
CA ILE A 66 8.92 5.68 12.89
C ILE A 66 8.72 4.24 13.39
N ALA A 67 9.23 3.25 12.66
CA ALA A 67 9.17 1.84 13.08
C ALA A 67 9.86 1.63 14.43
N ARG A 68 10.96 2.34 14.70
CA ARG A 68 11.64 2.33 16.00
C ARG A 68 10.77 2.95 17.09
N ALA A 69 10.12 4.08 16.84
CA ALA A 69 9.19 4.72 17.78
C ALA A 69 8.02 3.78 18.15
N TYR A 70 7.49 3.04 17.18
CA TYR A 70 6.51 1.97 17.41
C TYR A 70 7.02 0.91 18.38
N ARG A 71 8.23 0.37 18.16
CA ARG A 71 8.84 -0.63 19.06
C ARG A 71 9.04 -0.09 20.48
N HIS A 72 9.38 1.19 20.63
CA HIS A 72 9.48 1.82 21.94
C HIS A 72 8.12 1.95 22.63
N ARG A 73 7.05 2.28 21.90
CA ARG A 73 5.71 2.48 22.46
C ARG A 73 5.00 1.18 22.83
N PHE A 74 5.08 0.15 21.99
CA PHE A 74 4.32 -1.10 22.16
C PHE A 74 5.17 -2.27 22.68
N GLY A 75 6.48 -2.05 22.87
CA GLY A 75 7.41 -3.08 23.32
C GLY A 75 7.67 -4.18 22.28
N ARG A 76 8.19 -5.32 22.75
CA ARG A 76 8.49 -6.49 21.91
C ARG A 76 7.21 -7.31 21.68
N VAL A 77 6.35 -6.83 20.78
CA VAL A 77 5.22 -7.64 20.29
C VAL A 77 5.79 -8.84 19.52
N ARG A 78 5.38 -10.07 19.86
CA ARG A 78 5.88 -11.32 19.26
C ARG A 78 5.67 -11.27 17.74
N GLN A 79 6.76 -11.02 17.01
CA GLN A 79 6.74 -10.87 15.55
C GLN A 79 6.64 -12.25 14.90
N GLY A 80 5.43 -12.75 14.72
CA GLY A 80 5.19 -13.97 13.95
C GLY A 80 5.37 -13.70 12.45
N GLY A 81 6.49 -14.13 11.87
CA GLY A 81 6.65 -14.24 10.42
C GLY A 81 7.11 -12.96 9.68
N PHE A 82 7.99 -12.15 10.28
CA PHE A 82 8.61 -11.01 9.59
C PHE A 82 9.27 -11.44 8.27
N ALA A 83 10.04 -12.54 8.27
CA ALA A 83 10.71 -13.04 7.07
C ALA A 83 9.72 -13.41 5.95
N VAL A 84 8.61 -14.07 6.31
CA VAL A 84 7.56 -14.43 5.34
C VAL A 84 6.90 -13.17 4.78
N HIS A 85 6.54 -12.21 5.64
CA HIS A 85 5.93 -10.96 5.18
C HIS A 85 6.88 -10.15 4.29
N ALA A 86 8.14 -10.00 4.69
CA ALA A 86 9.16 -9.31 3.90
C ALA A 86 9.37 -10.00 2.54
N ALA A 87 9.50 -11.33 2.52
CA ALA A 87 9.63 -12.09 1.29
C ALA A 87 8.40 -11.90 0.39
N THR A 88 7.18 -11.97 0.94
CA THR A 88 5.94 -11.74 0.18
C THR A 88 5.89 -10.34 -0.42
N VAL A 89 6.24 -9.31 0.34
CA VAL A 89 6.27 -7.92 -0.15
C VAL A 89 7.32 -7.76 -1.26
N ILE A 90 8.53 -8.31 -1.07
CA ILE A 90 9.59 -8.25 -2.08
C ILE A 90 9.14 -8.98 -3.36
N THR A 91 8.60 -10.20 -3.25
CA THR A 91 8.09 -10.95 -4.39
C THR A 91 6.97 -10.20 -5.11
N ALA A 92 6.04 -9.58 -4.38
CA ALA A 92 4.97 -8.77 -4.95
C ALA A 92 5.52 -7.57 -5.73
N LEU A 93 6.51 -6.86 -5.17
CA LEU A 93 7.16 -5.73 -5.83
C LEU A 93 7.95 -6.15 -7.07
N VAL A 94 8.67 -7.27 -7.03
CA VAL A 94 9.37 -7.81 -8.19
C VAL A 94 8.38 -8.20 -9.28
N ALA A 95 7.30 -8.91 -8.93
CA ALA A 95 6.25 -9.28 -9.87
C ALA A 95 5.58 -8.05 -10.49
N PHE A 96 5.36 -6.99 -9.70
CA PHE A 96 4.85 -5.71 -10.17
C PHE A 96 5.76 -5.06 -11.20
N ILE A 97 7.07 -4.96 -10.91
CA ILE A 97 8.04 -4.37 -11.82
C ILE A 97 8.09 -5.18 -13.13
N LEU A 98 8.14 -6.51 -13.04
CA LEU A 98 8.15 -7.37 -14.22
C LEU A 98 6.86 -7.22 -15.04
N ALA A 99 5.70 -7.20 -14.39
CA ALA A 99 4.42 -7.00 -15.06
C ALA A 99 4.33 -5.61 -15.72
N ALA A 100 4.82 -4.56 -15.04
CA ALA A 100 4.88 -3.21 -15.59
C ALA A 100 5.80 -3.14 -16.81
N LEU A 101 6.96 -3.80 -16.78
CA LEU A 101 7.88 -3.88 -17.93
C LEU A 101 7.24 -4.61 -19.10
N VAL A 102 6.58 -5.74 -18.87
CA VAL A 102 5.88 -6.50 -19.92
C VAL A 102 4.74 -5.68 -20.53
N LEU A 103 3.94 -4.98 -19.71
CA LEU A 103 2.86 -4.13 -20.22
C LEU A 103 3.40 -2.93 -21.00
N ASN A 104 4.49 -2.31 -20.56
CA ASN A 104 5.16 -1.26 -21.33
C ASN A 104 5.66 -1.79 -22.68
N LEU A 105 6.26 -2.98 -22.72
CA LEU A 105 6.74 -3.60 -23.95
C LEU A 105 5.60 -3.92 -24.93
N ILE A 106 4.46 -4.41 -24.42
CA ILE A 106 3.28 -4.73 -25.23
C ILE A 106 2.61 -3.42 -25.69
N GLY A 107 2.40 -2.47 -24.80
CA GLY A 107 1.77 -1.18 -25.08
C GLY A 107 2.55 -0.36 -26.09
N TRP A 108 3.88 -0.33 -25.98
CA TRP A 108 4.77 0.33 -26.95
C TRP A 108 4.63 -0.28 -28.36
N LYS A 109 4.55 -1.62 -28.45
CA LYS A 109 4.42 -2.32 -29.74
C LYS A 109 3.02 -2.21 -30.35
N ALA A 110 1.97 -2.15 -29.53
CA ALA A 110 0.58 -2.12 -29.99
C ALA A 110 0.09 -0.70 -30.31
N GLY A 111 0.61 0.34 -29.64
CA GLY A 111 0.10 1.71 -29.72
C GLY A 111 0.80 2.64 -30.72
N GLY A 112 1.71 2.14 -31.56
CA GLY A 112 2.41 2.97 -32.56
C GLY A 112 3.20 4.16 -31.96
N GLY A 113 3.59 4.08 -30.68
CA GLY A 113 4.29 5.16 -29.97
C GLY A 113 3.40 6.25 -29.35
N GLN A 114 2.07 6.16 -29.47
CA GLN A 114 1.15 7.16 -28.91
C GLN A 114 0.40 6.61 -27.69
N GLY A 115 0.97 6.83 -26.51
CA GLY A 115 0.28 6.67 -25.22
C GLY A 115 0.56 5.35 -24.50
N ASN A 116 0.75 5.44 -23.19
CA ASN A 116 0.92 4.28 -22.32
C ASN A 116 -0.43 3.95 -21.67
N PRO A 117 -1.00 2.75 -21.84
CA PRO A 117 -2.27 2.42 -21.20
C PRO A 117 -2.10 2.44 -19.67
N ILE A 118 -2.77 3.38 -19.00
CA ILE A 118 -2.67 3.58 -17.55
C ILE A 118 -3.64 2.70 -16.77
N TRP A 119 -4.73 2.28 -17.40
CA TRP A 119 -5.75 1.44 -16.78
C TRP A 119 -5.25 0.09 -16.21
N PRO A 120 -4.26 -0.61 -16.82
CA PRO A 120 -3.73 -1.84 -16.26
C PRO A 120 -2.94 -1.59 -14.96
N PHE A 121 -2.44 -0.37 -14.77
CA PHE A 121 -1.67 -0.02 -13.57
C PHE A 121 -2.51 -0.18 -12.31
N GLY A 122 -3.76 0.30 -12.30
CA GLY A 122 -4.62 0.16 -11.13
C GLY A 122 -4.91 -1.30 -10.78
N ILE A 123 -5.04 -2.19 -11.78
CA ILE A 123 -5.16 -3.64 -11.59
C ILE A 123 -3.87 -4.21 -11.01
N GLN A 124 -2.72 -3.87 -11.59
CA GLN A 124 -1.41 -4.31 -11.10
C GLN A 124 -1.17 -3.86 -9.65
N PHE A 125 -1.49 -2.61 -9.34
CA PHE A 125 -1.33 -2.05 -8.01
C PHE A 125 -2.27 -2.71 -7.00
N ALA A 126 -3.54 -2.95 -7.38
CA ALA A 126 -4.48 -3.70 -6.56
C ALA A 126 -3.98 -5.13 -6.27
N LEU A 127 -3.36 -5.80 -7.25
CA LEU A 127 -2.74 -7.11 -7.07
C LEU A 127 -1.55 -7.06 -6.11
N VAL A 128 -0.70 -6.03 -6.19
CA VAL A 128 0.41 -5.86 -5.24
C VAL A 128 -0.08 -5.70 -3.83
N ILE A 129 -1.07 -4.83 -3.61
CA ILE A 129 -1.67 -4.65 -2.29
C ILE A 129 -2.29 -5.99 -1.84
N ALA A 130 -3.02 -6.68 -2.71
CA ALA A 130 -3.63 -7.96 -2.38
C ALA A 130 -2.58 -9.02 -1.97
N ILE A 131 -1.47 -9.12 -2.70
CA ILE A 131 -0.38 -10.04 -2.36
C ILE A 131 0.29 -9.60 -1.06
N ALA A 132 0.64 -8.33 -0.90
CA ALA A 132 1.35 -7.82 0.28
C ALA A 132 0.55 -7.99 1.58
N PHE A 133 -0.78 -7.80 1.53
CA PHE A 133 -1.63 -7.75 2.72
C PHE A 133 -2.51 -8.98 2.91
N PHE A 134 -2.86 -9.74 1.86
CA PHE A 134 -3.76 -10.90 1.99
C PHE A 134 -3.01 -12.23 1.93
N LEU A 135 -1.91 -12.32 1.19
CA LEU A 135 -1.16 -13.59 1.08
C LEU A 135 -0.48 -14.01 2.39
N PRO A 136 0.15 -13.13 3.21
CA PRO A 136 0.80 -13.57 4.44
C PRO A 136 -0.15 -14.18 5.48
N PRO A 137 -1.39 -13.67 5.71
CA PRO A 137 -2.39 -14.37 6.51
C PRO A 137 -2.77 -15.75 5.95
N VAL A 138 -2.94 -15.89 4.63
CA VAL A 138 -3.27 -17.18 3.99
C VAL A 138 -2.16 -18.20 4.19
N LEU A 139 -0.91 -17.83 3.88
CA LEU A 139 0.26 -18.71 4.02
C LEU A 139 0.49 -19.16 5.47
N ARG A 140 0.01 -18.40 6.45
CA ARG A 140 0.07 -18.75 7.88
C ARG A 140 -1.14 -19.56 8.38
N GLY A 141 -2.12 -19.86 7.51
CA GLY A 141 -3.36 -20.54 7.88
C GLY A 141 -4.31 -19.70 8.73
N ARG A 142 -4.15 -18.36 8.73
CA ARG A 142 -4.87 -17.42 9.59
C ARG A 142 -5.82 -16.53 8.79
N THR A 143 -6.70 -17.14 8.00
CA THR A 143 -7.65 -16.41 7.14
C THR A 143 -8.60 -15.50 7.93
N LEU A 144 -8.91 -15.85 9.18
CA LEU A 144 -9.71 -15.00 10.08
C LEU A 144 -9.07 -13.63 10.35
N ASP A 145 -7.75 -13.52 10.24
CA ASP A 145 -7.02 -12.26 10.39
C ASP A 145 -7.26 -11.31 9.20
N MET A 146 -7.81 -11.78 8.07
CA MET A 146 -8.15 -10.90 6.94
C MET A 146 -9.18 -9.83 7.29
N SER A 147 -9.99 -10.07 8.34
CA SER A 147 -10.95 -9.09 8.84
C SER A 147 -10.29 -7.79 9.34
N ILE A 148 -9.01 -7.85 9.71
CA ILE A 148 -8.19 -6.70 10.13
C ILE A 148 -7.86 -5.80 8.92
N SER A 149 -7.67 -6.41 7.75
CA SER A 149 -7.27 -5.74 6.50
C SER A 149 -8.44 -5.37 5.59
N ARG A 150 -9.67 -5.23 6.13
CA ARG A 150 -10.86 -4.89 5.33
C ARG A 150 -10.71 -3.59 4.53
N HIS A 151 -10.04 -2.60 5.09
CA HIS A 151 -9.81 -1.33 4.40
C HIS A 151 -8.90 -1.50 3.18
N TRP A 152 -7.88 -2.35 3.25
CA TRP A 152 -7.07 -2.76 2.09
C TRP A 152 -7.89 -3.50 1.03
N GLN A 153 -8.84 -4.36 1.45
CA GLN A 153 -9.75 -5.04 0.51
C GLN A 153 -10.66 -4.06 -0.23
N VAL A 154 -11.23 -3.09 0.49
CA VAL A 154 -12.03 -2.02 -0.11
C VAL A 154 -11.20 -1.19 -1.08
N MET A 155 -9.96 -0.82 -0.72
CA MET A 155 -9.07 -0.10 -1.63
C MET A 155 -8.71 -0.92 -2.87
N CYS A 156 -8.38 -2.20 -2.75
CA CYS A 156 -8.16 -3.09 -3.90
C CYS A 156 -9.41 -3.16 -4.80
N ALA A 157 -10.59 -3.34 -4.21
CA ALA A 157 -11.84 -3.41 -4.95
C ALA A 157 -12.12 -2.09 -5.69
N LEU A 158 -11.91 -0.94 -5.05
CA LEU A 158 -12.05 0.37 -5.68
C LEU A 158 -11.05 0.58 -6.82
N LEU A 159 -9.79 0.21 -6.63
CA LEU A 159 -8.76 0.29 -7.67
C LEU A 159 -9.13 -0.57 -8.89
N VAL A 160 -9.57 -1.82 -8.64
CA VAL A 160 -10.03 -2.72 -9.71
C VAL A 160 -11.26 -2.15 -10.40
N LEU A 161 -12.28 -1.73 -9.64
CA LEU A 161 -13.49 -1.15 -10.21
C LEU A 161 -13.18 0.09 -11.03
N VAL A 162 -12.39 1.05 -10.54
CA VAL A 162 -12.02 2.26 -11.31
C VAL A 162 -11.18 1.92 -12.55
N SER A 163 -10.32 0.90 -12.47
CA SER A 163 -9.57 0.40 -13.63
C SER A 163 -10.42 -0.36 -14.65
N LEU A 164 -11.53 -1.00 -14.22
CA LEU A 164 -12.40 -1.83 -15.07
C LEU A 164 -13.66 -1.09 -15.55
N VAL A 165 -14.14 -0.09 -14.81
CA VAL A 165 -15.26 0.80 -15.19
C VAL A 165 -15.11 1.32 -16.62
N PRO A 166 -13.91 1.64 -17.12
CA PRO A 166 -13.76 2.13 -18.47
C PRO A 166 -13.48 1.03 -19.51
N LEU A 167 -13.44 -0.25 -19.08
CA LEU A 167 -13.50 -1.42 -19.98
C LEU A 167 -14.94 -1.87 -20.26
N GLY A 168 -15.93 -1.41 -19.48
CA GLY A 168 -17.20 -2.12 -19.35
C GLY A 168 -18.49 -1.41 -19.77
N LEU A 169 -18.50 -0.12 -20.12
CA LEU A 169 -19.76 0.58 -20.39
C LEU A 169 -19.75 1.32 -21.74
N LEU A 170 -20.29 0.64 -22.78
CA LEU A 170 -21.22 1.18 -23.82
C LEU A 170 -20.78 1.68 -25.22
N THR A 171 -19.52 1.84 -25.63
CA THR A 171 -19.25 2.50 -26.92
C THR A 171 -18.22 1.80 -27.79
N GLY A 172 -18.58 1.53 -29.06
CA GLY A 172 -17.64 1.22 -30.14
C GLY A 172 -16.67 2.38 -30.48
N GLY A 173 -16.05 2.98 -29.46
CA GLY A 173 -14.98 3.99 -29.56
C GLY A 173 -13.70 3.44 -28.93
N MET A 174 -12.61 3.45 -29.70
CA MET A 174 -11.35 2.73 -29.41
C MET A 174 -10.39 3.45 -28.43
N VAL A 175 -10.86 4.31 -27.52
CA VAL A 175 -9.97 5.04 -26.60
C VAL A 175 -10.51 5.01 -25.18
N HIS A 176 -9.73 4.37 -24.29
CA HIS A 176 -10.02 4.30 -22.86
C HIS A 176 -9.86 5.70 -22.23
N PRO A 177 -10.78 6.19 -21.36
CA PRO A 177 -10.71 7.56 -20.80
C PRO A 177 -9.49 7.80 -19.91
N LEU A 178 -8.84 6.74 -19.42
CA LEU A 178 -7.53 6.83 -18.75
C LEU A 178 -6.33 6.79 -19.72
N ASN A 179 -6.53 6.82 -21.03
CA ASN A 179 -5.44 7.04 -22.00
C ASN A 179 -5.12 8.53 -22.02
N VAL A 180 -4.32 8.96 -21.06
CA VAL A 180 -3.76 10.32 -21.01
C VAL A 180 -2.30 10.31 -21.46
N THR A 181 -1.70 11.49 -21.59
CA THR A 181 -0.26 11.58 -21.89
C THR A 181 0.55 10.87 -20.81
N TYR A 182 1.75 10.43 -21.19
CA TYR A 182 2.62 9.63 -20.32
C TYR A 182 2.91 10.32 -18.98
N GLU A 183 3.12 11.64 -19.00
CA GLU A 183 3.41 12.45 -17.82
C GLU A 183 2.22 12.51 -16.86
N ILE A 184 1.02 12.76 -17.39
CA ILE A 184 -0.22 12.80 -16.60
C ILE A 184 -0.51 11.43 -16.02
N GLY A 185 -0.33 10.37 -16.80
CA GLY A 185 -0.51 8.99 -16.35
C GLY A 185 0.43 8.61 -15.21
N MET A 186 1.71 8.89 -15.39
CA MET A 186 2.72 8.61 -14.38
C MET A 186 2.43 9.40 -13.09
N ALA A 187 2.17 10.70 -13.18
CA ALA A 187 1.86 11.52 -12.01
C ALA A 187 0.61 11.02 -11.27
N SER A 188 -0.46 10.71 -12.01
CA SER A 188 -1.71 10.18 -11.47
C SER A 188 -1.52 8.84 -10.76
N ASN A 189 -0.65 7.98 -11.29
CA ASN A 189 -0.28 6.71 -10.66
C ASN A 189 0.40 6.93 -9.31
N PHE A 190 1.42 7.79 -9.25
CA PHE A 190 2.10 8.12 -8.00
C PHE A 190 1.15 8.74 -6.98
N TRP A 191 0.28 9.64 -7.39
CA TRP A 191 -0.73 10.23 -6.50
C TRP A 191 -1.71 9.18 -5.99
N THR A 192 -2.19 8.29 -6.85
CA THR A 192 -3.11 7.21 -6.46
C THR A 192 -2.44 6.27 -5.44
N MET A 193 -1.19 5.85 -5.69
CA MET A 193 -0.43 5.07 -4.72
C MET A 193 -0.24 5.83 -3.40
N GLY A 194 0.08 7.12 -3.48
CA GLY A 194 0.23 8.00 -2.33
C GLY A 194 -1.05 8.08 -1.50
N VAL A 195 -2.21 8.26 -2.13
CA VAL A 195 -3.52 8.26 -1.46
C VAL A 195 -3.79 6.92 -0.77
N CYS A 196 -3.58 5.80 -1.47
CA CYS A 196 -3.81 4.46 -0.91
C CYS A 196 -2.91 4.20 0.32
N PHE A 197 -1.62 4.54 0.23
CA PHE A 197 -0.69 4.38 1.35
C PHE A 197 -0.99 5.32 2.52
N LEU A 198 -1.46 6.54 2.25
CA LEU A 198 -1.87 7.46 3.30
C LEU A 198 -3.10 6.93 4.03
N ILE A 199 -4.17 6.62 3.30
CA ILE A 199 -5.44 6.16 3.89
C ILE A 199 -5.23 4.82 4.59
N GLY A 200 -4.59 3.86 3.90
CA GLY A 200 -4.27 2.55 4.47
C GLY A 200 -3.40 2.65 5.71
N GLY A 201 -2.31 3.41 5.64
CA GLY A 201 -1.43 3.64 6.77
C GLY A 201 -2.11 4.30 7.97
N LEU A 202 -2.99 5.27 7.74
CA LEU A 202 -3.77 5.90 8.82
C LEU A 202 -4.81 4.94 9.42
N CYS A 203 -5.47 4.13 8.60
CA CYS A 203 -6.39 3.08 9.05
C CYS A 203 -5.67 2.02 9.89
N ASP A 204 -4.51 1.55 9.45
CA ASP A 204 -3.66 0.60 10.17
C ASP A 204 -3.17 1.18 11.51
N HIS A 205 -2.70 2.42 11.49
CA HIS A 205 -2.30 3.11 12.71
C HIS A 205 -3.45 3.24 13.70
N ARG A 206 -4.63 3.70 13.24
CA ARG A 206 -5.82 3.84 14.09
C ARG A 206 -6.26 2.49 14.65
N LEU A 207 -6.23 1.43 13.84
CA LEU A 207 -6.58 0.08 14.25
C LEU A 207 -5.62 -0.44 15.34
N LEU A 208 -4.33 -0.21 15.15
CA LEU A 208 -3.29 -0.58 16.10
C LEU A 208 -3.42 0.17 17.43
N MET A 209 -3.58 1.50 17.35
CA MET A 209 -3.79 2.37 18.51
C MET A 209 -5.04 2.00 19.30
N ASN A 210 -6.16 1.70 18.64
CA ASN A 210 -7.39 1.34 19.32
C ASN A 210 -7.37 -0.07 19.94
N SER A 211 -6.48 -0.95 19.46
CA SER A 211 -6.42 -2.34 19.91
C SER A 211 -5.33 -2.58 20.94
N LEU A 212 -4.19 -1.89 20.84
CA LEU A 212 -3.04 -2.06 21.73
C LEU A 212 -2.70 -0.80 22.55
N GLY A 213 -3.29 0.36 22.24
CA GLY A 213 -2.91 1.66 22.79
C GLY A 213 -3.38 1.94 24.22
N ALA A 214 -3.82 0.94 24.97
CA ALA A 214 -4.18 1.05 26.38
C ALA A 214 -3.27 0.17 27.25
N ALA A 215 -1.96 0.41 27.20
CA ALA A 215 -1.12 0.14 28.36
C ALA A 215 -0.93 1.50 29.04
N PRO A 216 -1.51 1.73 30.23
CA PRO A 216 -1.10 2.85 31.06
C PRO A 216 0.42 2.74 31.18
N THR A 217 1.12 3.82 30.91
CA THR A 217 2.48 4.02 31.39
C THR A 217 2.40 4.08 32.92
N GLY A 218 2.18 2.92 33.54
CA GLY A 218 2.34 2.71 34.96
C GLY A 218 3.83 2.67 35.23
N GLU A 219 4.30 3.77 35.82
CA GLU A 219 5.43 3.81 36.75
C GLU A 219 6.79 3.34 36.19
N ARG A 220 7.61 4.33 35.82
CA ARG A 220 9.05 4.27 36.05
C ARG A 220 9.41 5.28 37.11
#